data_AF-A0A3P6RP83-F1
#
_entry.id   AF-A0A3P6RP83-F1
#
_cell.length_a   1.000
_cell.length_b   1.000
_cell.length_c   1.000
_cell.angle_alpha   90.00
_cell.angle_beta   90.00
_cell.angle_gamma   90.00
#
_symmetry.space_group_name_H-M   'P 1'
#
loop_
_entity.id
_entity.type
_entity.pdbx_description
1 polymer ?
#
loop_
_entity_poly.entity_id
_entity_poly.type
_entity_poly.pdbx_seq_one_letter_code
_entity_poly.pdbx_strand_id
1 'polypeptide(L)' 'MVTFEILCAHDTNSSMIYYILTDEHAPDRYRVNQVLANHHEFADAFHCEVGSAMNPTKRCALW' A
#
# COMPACT_ATOMS: atom_id res chain seq x y z
N MET A 1 -4.90 -8.35 -15.39
CA MET A 1 -5.45 -7.62 -14.23
C MET A 1 -4.63 -8.06 -13.02
N VAL A 2 -3.74 -7.21 -12.51
CA VAL A 2 -2.89 -7.57 -11.36
C VAL A 2 -3.76 -7.51 -10.13
N THR A 3 -4.18 -8.67 -9.61
CA THR A 3 -4.98 -8.74 -8.38
C THR A 3 -4.03 -8.82 -7.20
N PHE A 4 -3.95 -7.76 -6.40
CA PHE A 4 -3.22 -7.74 -5.12
C PHE A 4 -3.99 -8.43 -3.99
N GLU A 5 -4.97 -9.27 -4.33
CA GLU A 5 -5.87 -9.98 -3.41
C GLU A 5 -5.14 -10.93 -2.47
N ILE A 6 -3.93 -11.37 -2.83
CA ILE A 6 -3.08 -12.21 -1.96
C ILE A 6 -2.71 -11.54 -0.64
N LEU A 7 -2.78 -10.20 -0.55
CA LEU A 7 -2.48 -9.42 0.65
C LEU A 7 -3.75 -8.98 1.40
N CYS A 8 -4.89 -9.63 1.16
CA CYS A 8 -6.09 -9.40 1.94
C CYS A 8 -5.98 -10.15 3.29
N ALA A 9 -5.69 -9.40 4.36
CA ALA A 9 -5.50 -9.96 5.70
C ALA A 9 -6.08 -9.05 6.80
N HIS A 10 -6.33 -9.64 7.97
CA HIS A 10 -6.76 -8.93 9.17
C HIS A 10 -6.15 -9.58 10.42
N ASP A 11 -5.41 -8.79 11.19
CA ASP A 11 -4.75 -9.22 12.42
C ASP A 11 -5.45 -8.70 13.68
N THR A 12 -5.29 -9.43 14.78
CA THR A 12 -5.63 -8.87 16.10
C THR A 12 -4.65 -7.76 16.47
N ASN A 13 -5.05 -6.87 17.37
CA ASN A 13 -4.16 -5.78 17.81
C ASN A 13 -2.84 -6.30 18.43
N SER A 14 -2.90 -7.38 19.21
CA SER A 14 -1.71 -8.00 19.80
C SER A 14 -0.78 -8.59 18.74
N SER A 15 -1.33 -9.27 17.73
CA SER A 15 -0.57 -9.79 16.59
C SER A 15 0.06 -8.66 15.77
N MET A 16 -0.69 -7.60 15.48
CA MET A 16 -0.20 -6.42 14.75
C MET A 16 0.97 -5.75 15.49
N ILE A 17 0.88 -5.58 16.81
CA ILE A 17 1.97 -5.03 17.62
C ILE A 17 3.21 -5.94 17.55
N TYR A 18 3.02 -7.26 17.66
CA TYR A 18 4.11 -8.22 17.55
C TYR A 18 4.79 -8.16 16.18
N TYR A 19 4.03 -8.11 15.09
CA TYR A 19 4.59 -8.04 13.73
C TYR A 19 5.30 -6.73 13.48
N ILE A 20 4.77 -5.59 13.92
CA ILE A 20 5.45 -4.29 13.80
C ILE A 20 6.84 -4.30 14.46
N LEU A 21 7.02 -5.11 15.50
CA LEU A 21 8.27 -5.18 16.26
C LEU A 21 9.24 -6.27 15.79
N THR A 22 8.75 -7.31 15.11
CA THR A 22 9.53 -8.51 14.81
C THR A 22 9.59 -8.90 13.34
N ASP A 23 8.63 -8.44 12.53
CA ASP A 23 8.58 -8.70 11.09
C ASP A 23 9.29 -7.56 10.35
N GLU A 24 10.23 -7.92 9.48
CA GLU A 24 10.94 -6.97 8.61
C GLU A 24 10.05 -6.43 7.48
N HIS A 25 8.93 -7.09 7.21
CA HIS A 25 7.95 -6.67 6.21
C HIS A 25 7.00 -5.60 6.76
N ALA A 26 6.60 -4.68 5.89
CA ALA A 26 5.50 -3.76 6.22
C ALA A 26 4.17 -4.53 6.34
N PRO A 27 3.21 -4.06 7.16
CA PRO A 27 1.89 -4.70 7.23
C PRO A 27 1.19 -4.70 5.86
N ASP A 28 0.42 -5.76 5.58
CA ASP A 28 -0.10 -6.07 4.24
C ASP A 28 -0.87 -4.91 3.59
N ARG A 29 -1.71 -4.20 4.36
CA ARG A 29 -2.45 -3.02 3.84
C ARG A 29 -1.52 -1.93 3.27
N TYR A 30 -0.34 -1.76 3.86
CA TYR A 30 0.63 -0.76 3.41
C TYR A 30 1.44 -1.26 2.23
N ARG A 31 1.72 -2.56 2.16
CA ARG A 31 2.36 -3.19 1.00
C ARG A 31 1.54 -3.01 -0.28
N VAL A 32 0.22 -2.97 -0.19
CA VAL A 32 -0.65 -2.64 -1.31
C VAL A 32 -0.74 -1.13 -1.52
N ASN A 33 -1.26 -0.40 -0.53
CA ASN A 33 -1.66 0.99 -0.74
C ASN A 33 -0.49 1.93 -0.99
N GLN A 34 0.63 1.76 -0.26
CA GLN A 34 1.78 2.67 -0.40
C GLN A 34 2.55 2.40 -1.69
N VAL A 35 2.63 1.14 -2.14
CA VAL A 35 3.25 0.81 -3.41
C VAL A 35 2.41 1.40 -4.54
N LEU A 36 1.09 1.14 -4.56
CA LEU A 36 0.20 1.62 -5.63
C LEU A 36 0.08 3.14 -5.68
N ALA A 37 0.09 3.84 -4.55
CA ALA A 37 0.07 5.30 -4.52
C ALA A 37 1.32 5.93 -5.19
N ASN A 38 2.45 5.22 -5.24
CA ASN A 38 3.66 5.68 -5.93
C ASN A 38 3.61 5.46 -7.45
N HIS A 39 2.62 4.72 -7.98
CA HIS A 39 2.46 4.49 -9.41
C HIS A 39 1.44 5.44 -10.03
N HIS A 40 1.87 6.21 -11.05
CA HIS A 40 0.98 7.11 -11.77
C HIS A 40 -0.08 6.34 -12.57
N GLU A 41 0.31 5.22 -13.16
CA GLU A 41 -0.54 4.36 -13.98
C GLU A 41 -1.72 3.79 -13.17
N PHE A 42 -1.51 3.54 -11.87
CA PHE A 42 -2.58 3.13 -10.97
C PHE A 42 -3.58 4.27 -10.77
N ALA A 43 -3.09 5.48 -10.45
CA ALA A 43 -3.96 6.64 -10.27
C ALA A 43 -4.79 6.93 -11.53
N ASP A 44 -4.18 6.81 -12.71
CA ASP A 44 -4.86 7.03 -14.00
C ASP A 44 -5.92 5.95 -14.27
N ALA A 45 -5.58 4.67 -14.11
CA ALA A 45 -6.51 3.57 -14.35
C ALA A 45 -7.75 3.63 -13.45
N PHE A 46 -7.58 4.12 -12.22
CA PHE A 46 -8.66 4.25 -11.23
C PHE A 46 -9.22 5.68 -11.12
N HIS A 47 -8.79 6.60 -12.00
CA HIS A 47 -9.23 8.00 -12.02
C HIS A 47 -9.14 8.69 -10.64
N CYS A 48 -8.08 8.41 -9.90
CA CYS A 48 -7.84 9.01 -8.58
C CYS A 48 -7.51 10.50 -8.73
N GLU A 49 -8.17 11.37 -7.98
CA GLU A 49 -7.91 12.82 -7.99
C GLU A 49 -6.51 13.15 -7.42
N VAL A 50 -5.84 14.16 -7.97
CA VAL A 50 -4.54 14.62 -7.50
C VAL A 50 -4.62 15.09 -6.06
N GLY A 51 -3.73 14.58 -5.21
CA GLY A 51 -3.71 14.86 -3.77
C GLY A 51 -4.54 13.90 -2.93
N SER A 52 -5.30 12.99 -3.54
CA SER A 52 -5.96 11.90 -2.81
C SER A 52 -4.95 10.91 -2.25
N ALA A 53 -5.37 10.08 -1.29
CA ALA A 53 -4.49 9.10 -0.62
C ALA A 53 -3.78 8.14 -1.60
N MET A 54 -4.43 7.81 -2.72
CA MET A 54 -3.90 6.91 -3.76
C MET A 54 -3.29 7.65 -4.97
N ASN A 55 -3.29 8.99 -4.95
CA ASN A 55 -2.62 9.83 -5.95
C ASN A 55 -1.94 11.04 -5.25
N PRO A 56 -0.96 10.80 -4.37
CA PRO A 56 -0.24 11.86 -3.69
C PRO A 56 0.59 12.68 -4.69
N THR A 57 0.79 13.96 -4.40
CA THR A 57 1.62 14.85 -5.22
C THR A 57 3.11 14.55 -5.10
N LYS A 58 3.54 14.00 -3.96
CA LYS A 58 4.92 13.53 -3.73
C LYS A 58 4.93 12.01 -3.81
N ARG A 59 5.82 11.48 -4.66
CA ARG A 59 6.02 10.04 -4.87
C ARG A 59 7.48 9.68 -4.71
N CYS A 60 7.73 8.44 -4.32
CA CYS A 60 9.05 7.84 -4.25
C CYS A 60 9.30 6.98 -5.50
N ALA A 61 10.46 7.14 -6.13
CA ALA A 61 10.96 6.27 -7.18
C ALA A 61 12.44 6.00 -6.91
N LEU A 62 12.86 4.74 -6.97
CA LEU A 62 14.21 4.32 -6.60
C LEU A 62 14.95 3.60 -7.72
N TRP A 63 14.23 2.81 -8.53
CA TRP A 63 14.77 1.99 -9.60
C TRP A 63 14.65 2.68 -10.96
#